data_AF-A0A1W2FLX0-F1
#
_entry.id   AF-A0A1W2FLX0-F1
#
_cell.length_a   1.000
_cell.length_b   1.000
_cell.length_c   1.000
_cell.angle_alpha   90.00
_cell.angle_beta   90.00
_cell.angle_gamma   90.00
#
_symmetry.space_group_name_H-M   'P 1'
#
loop_
_entity.id
_entity.type
_entity.pdbx_description
1 polymer ?
#
loop_
_entity_poly.entity_id
_entity_poly.type
_entity_poly.pdbx_seq_one_letter_code
_entity_poly.pdbx_strand_id
1 'polypeptide(L)'
;MPDAAQCASRVRSSYGDHTGSQVVRLSRTQVAQVMSTEAQLAQPTRIVAPYITQWGAEQDLTPRLVVRPGGGVGYASELPADRDDHDVLWQQVTARPGLGKPEFGKVHPWRQRRAMRELLCQVCAGPADRTRDGVLWLLRDYRGDWPSWPEGMGSVEPPICAPCVATSLRRCPALQRGAVAVRAREFPIAGVRGTLYRQGVLAPAVLGVANLPYDDPNVRWMVAAAQIRELRRCTFISAEGFLE
;
A
#
# COMPACT_ATOMS: atom_id res chain seq x y z
N MET A 1 13.06 -37.05 32.52
CA MET A 1 12.11 -38.17 32.71
C MET A 1 12.20 -38.55 34.18
N PRO A 2 11.08 -38.66 34.93
CA PRO A 2 9.79 -39.33 34.63
C PRO A 2 8.63 -38.31 34.58
N ASP A 3 7.42 -38.51 34.06
CA ASP A 3 6.44 -39.61 33.83
C ASP A 3 5.47 -39.97 34.98
N ALA A 4 4.19 -39.85 34.61
CA ALA A 4 2.90 -40.37 35.05
C ALA A 4 2.60 -40.76 36.52
N ALA A 5 1.61 -40.03 37.06
CA ALA A 5 0.27 -40.51 37.44
C ALA A 5 0.03 -41.42 38.67
N GLN A 6 -1.05 -41.00 39.38
CA GLN A 6 -2.08 -41.77 40.12
C GLN A 6 -2.01 -41.93 41.65
N CYS A 7 -3.26 -42.04 42.17
CA CYS A 7 -3.76 -42.46 43.49
C CYS A 7 -4.05 -41.31 44.48
N ALA A 8 -5.21 -41.18 45.13
CA ALA A 8 -6.35 -42.07 45.40
C ALA A 8 -7.60 -41.18 45.64
N SER A 9 -8.79 -41.43 45.09
CA SER A 9 -9.82 -42.43 45.42
C SER A 9 -10.43 -42.35 46.85
N ARG A 10 -11.77 -42.13 46.86
CA ARG A 10 -12.81 -42.48 47.87
C ARG A 10 -12.86 -41.55 49.09
N VAL A 11 -14.01 -40.99 49.43
CA VAL A 11 -15.13 -41.67 50.10
C VAL A 11 -16.52 -41.17 49.62
N ARG A 12 -17.47 -42.11 49.50
CA ARG A 12 -18.91 -41.91 49.25
C ARG A 12 -19.69 -41.77 50.56
N SER A 13 -20.93 -41.26 50.42
CA SER A 13 -22.14 -41.50 51.25
C SER A 13 -22.59 -40.25 52.02
N SER A 14 -23.62 -39.52 51.54
CA SER A 14 -25.07 -39.66 51.84
C SER A 14 -25.44 -39.04 53.21
N TYR A 15 -26.49 -38.25 53.45
CA TYR A 15 -27.85 -38.15 52.90
C TYR A 15 -28.49 -36.79 53.33
N GLY A 16 -29.31 -36.18 52.46
CA GLY A 16 -30.44 -35.23 52.74
C GLY A 16 -30.11 -33.81 53.26
N ASP A 17 -30.81 -32.73 52.93
CA ASP A 17 -31.97 -32.48 52.08
C ASP A 17 -32.14 -30.95 51.93
N HIS A 18 -32.85 -30.52 50.87
CA HIS A 18 -33.51 -29.22 50.67
C HIS A 18 -32.67 -27.90 50.69
N THR A 19 -32.58 -27.24 49.53
CA THR A 19 -33.20 -25.91 49.31
C THR A 19 -33.11 -25.51 47.83
N GLY A 20 -34.22 -25.02 47.31
CA GLY A 20 -34.53 -24.96 45.89
C GLY A 20 -33.68 -23.98 45.10
N SER A 21 -33.17 -24.46 43.96
CA SER A 21 -32.79 -23.60 42.85
C SER A 21 -34.06 -22.95 42.29
N GLN A 22 -34.30 -21.69 42.65
CA GLN A 22 -35.26 -20.86 41.92
C GLN A 22 -34.69 -20.58 40.53
N VAL A 23 -35.06 -21.41 39.57
CA VAL A 23 -34.94 -21.08 38.15
C VAL A 23 -36.02 -20.04 37.85
N VAL A 24 -35.67 -18.76 37.96
CA VAL A 24 -36.51 -17.67 37.48
C VAL A 24 -36.54 -17.76 35.96
N ARG A 25 -37.67 -18.18 35.41
CA ARG A 25 -37.94 -18.20 33.97
C ARG A 25 -38.03 -16.75 33.49
N LEU A 26 -36.94 -16.19 32.99
CA LEU A 26 -36.96 -14.88 32.34
C LEU A 26 -37.95 -14.94 31.17
N SER A 27 -38.90 -14.00 31.16
CA SER A 27 -39.82 -13.86 30.04
C SER A 27 -39.03 -13.54 28.76
N ARG A 28 -39.55 -13.94 27.59
CA ARG A 28 -38.94 -13.69 26.27
C ARG A 28 -38.52 -12.21 26.07
N THR A 29 -39.18 -11.28 26.76
CA THR A 29 -38.91 -9.84 26.70
C THR A 29 -37.63 -9.42 27.44
N GLN A 30 -37.27 -10.08 28.55
CA GLN A 30 -36.04 -9.74 29.30
C GLN A 30 -34.77 -10.29 28.64
N VAL A 31 -34.87 -11.41 27.92
CA VAL A 31 -33.75 -11.92 27.10
C VAL A 31 -33.46 -10.96 25.94
N ALA A 32 -34.48 -10.32 25.37
CA ALA A 32 -34.31 -9.34 24.30
C ALA A 32 -33.58 -8.07 24.78
N GLN A 33 -33.79 -7.63 26.03
CA GLN A 33 -33.14 -6.42 26.56
C GLN A 33 -31.65 -6.63 26.91
N VAL A 34 -31.23 -7.81 27.35
CA VAL A 34 -29.80 -8.11 27.57
C VAL A 34 -29.06 -8.30 26.24
N MET A 35 -29.73 -8.89 25.23
CA MET A 35 -29.17 -9.06 23.88
C MET A 35 -29.05 -7.74 23.10
N SER A 36 -29.80 -6.69 23.48
CA SER A 36 -29.69 -5.36 22.85
C SER A 36 -28.55 -4.49 23.40
N THR A 37 -27.95 -4.82 24.53
CA THR A 37 -26.85 -4.02 25.13
C THR A 37 -25.45 -4.56 24.77
N GLU A 38 -25.33 -5.80 24.31
CA GLU A 38 -24.07 -6.39 23.82
C GLU A 38 -23.86 -6.23 22.30
N ALA A 39 -24.85 -5.73 21.57
CA ALA A 39 -24.79 -5.48 20.12
C ALA A 39 -24.21 -4.11 19.75
N GLN A 40 -23.33 -3.56 20.60
CA GLN A 40 -22.39 -2.50 20.24
C GLN A 40 -20.96 -3.00 20.43
N LEU A 41 -20.69 -4.20 19.88
CA LEU A 41 -19.35 -4.50 19.40
C LEU A 41 -19.01 -3.40 18.39
N ALA A 42 -18.15 -2.48 18.82
CA ALA A 42 -17.59 -1.43 17.98
C ALA A 42 -17.22 -2.06 16.64
N GLN A 43 -17.94 -1.68 15.57
CA GLN A 43 -17.55 -2.06 14.22
C GLN A 43 -16.07 -1.68 14.11
N PRO A 44 -15.17 -2.63 13.83
CA PRO A 44 -13.77 -2.29 13.64
C PRO A 44 -13.77 -1.21 12.59
N THR A 45 -13.28 -0.01 12.96
CA THR A 45 -13.21 1.13 12.08
C THR A 45 -12.57 0.62 10.80
N ARG A 46 -13.34 0.55 9.70
CA ARG A 46 -12.81 0.08 8.43
C ARG A 46 -11.69 1.05 8.09
N ILE A 47 -10.46 0.61 8.28
CA ILE A 47 -9.28 1.38 7.93
C ILE A 47 -9.37 1.55 6.40
N VAL A 48 -9.72 2.77 5.97
CA VAL A 48 -9.74 3.12 4.55
C VAL A 48 -8.28 3.32 4.14
N ALA A 49 -7.70 2.27 3.57
CA ALA A 49 -6.37 2.32 3.00
C ALA A 49 -6.43 2.95 1.60
N PRO A 50 -5.46 3.80 1.23
CA PRO A 50 -5.29 4.21 -0.16
C PRO A 50 -5.22 3.01 -1.11
N TYR A 51 -5.76 3.15 -2.31
CA TYR A 51 -5.77 2.13 -3.35
C TYR A 51 -4.38 1.53 -3.59
N ILE A 52 -3.34 2.36 -3.61
CA ILE A 52 -1.98 1.91 -3.89
C ILE A 52 -1.31 1.19 -2.70
N THR A 53 -1.88 1.26 -1.49
CA THR A 53 -1.30 0.65 -0.29
C THR A 53 -1.28 -0.86 -0.40
N GLN A 54 -0.13 -1.46 -0.10
CA GLN A 54 0.02 -2.92 -0.03
C GLN A 54 -0.69 -3.47 1.21
N TRP A 55 -1.30 -4.64 1.08
CA TRP A 55 -1.95 -5.35 2.18
C TRP A 55 -1.05 -6.47 2.71
N GLY A 56 -1.15 -6.79 4.00
CA GLY A 56 -0.26 -7.79 4.63
C GLY A 56 -0.36 -9.21 4.05
N ALA A 57 -1.42 -9.56 3.32
CA ALA A 57 -1.50 -10.83 2.59
C ALA A 57 -0.84 -10.80 1.19
N GLU A 58 -0.40 -9.62 0.74
CA GLU A 58 0.32 -9.38 -0.52
C GLU A 58 1.81 -9.54 -0.26
N GLN A 59 2.33 -10.70 -0.64
CA GLN A 59 3.69 -11.14 -0.36
C GLN A 59 4.57 -10.98 -1.59
N ASP A 60 5.81 -10.55 -1.37
CA ASP A 60 6.85 -10.57 -2.39
C ASP A 60 7.18 -12.01 -2.77
N LEU A 61 7.12 -12.34 -4.07
CA LEU A 61 7.31 -13.71 -4.55
C LEU A 61 8.79 -14.15 -4.65
N THR A 62 9.73 -13.23 -4.38
CA THR A 62 11.20 -13.43 -4.37
C THR A 62 11.72 -14.49 -5.36
N PRO A 63 11.39 -14.42 -6.66
CA PRO A 63 11.92 -15.35 -7.65
C PRO A 63 13.44 -15.22 -7.75
N ARG A 64 14.12 -16.31 -8.12
CA ARG A 64 15.58 -16.32 -8.29
C ARG A 64 15.98 -15.34 -9.39
N LEU A 65 16.81 -14.37 -9.05
CA LEU A 65 17.40 -13.43 -10.00
C LEU A 65 18.59 -14.04 -10.74
N VAL A 66 18.70 -13.71 -12.03
CA VAL A 66 19.78 -14.14 -12.92
C VAL A 66 20.28 -12.96 -13.77
N VAL A 67 21.50 -13.10 -14.31
CA VAL A 67 22.00 -12.19 -15.35
C VAL A 67 21.54 -12.73 -16.70
N ARG A 68 20.91 -11.88 -17.52
CA ARG A 68 20.43 -12.28 -18.85
C ARG A 68 21.59 -12.46 -19.84
N PRO A 69 21.47 -13.36 -20.84
CA PRO A 69 22.29 -13.31 -22.04
C PRO A 69 22.12 -11.93 -22.71
N GLY A 70 23.23 -11.20 -22.92
CA GLY A 70 23.21 -9.81 -23.39
C GLY A 70 23.26 -8.75 -22.27
N GLY A 71 23.25 -9.17 -21.01
CA GLY A 71 23.35 -8.29 -19.85
C GLY A 71 21.99 -7.81 -19.33
N GLY A 72 21.99 -7.28 -18.10
CA GLY A 72 20.77 -6.91 -17.39
C GLY A 72 20.28 -8.00 -16.45
N VAL A 73 19.25 -7.65 -15.68
CA VAL A 73 18.64 -8.51 -14.67
C VAL A 73 17.39 -9.21 -15.21
N GLY A 74 17.19 -10.46 -14.81
CA GLY A 74 16.00 -11.24 -15.13
C GLY A 74 15.61 -12.20 -14.00
N TYR A 75 14.42 -12.77 -14.09
CA TYR A 75 14.02 -13.90 -13.25
C TYR A 75 14.37 -15.23 -13.93
N ALA A 76 14.75 -16.25 -13.15
CA ALA A 76 15.01 -17.59 -13.69
C ALA A 76 13.74 -18.21 -14.32
N SER A 77 12.57 -17.84 -13.79
CA SER A 77 11.25 -18.23 -14.28
C SER A 77 10.50 -17.03 -14.87
N GLU A 78 11.23 -16.11 -15.52
CA GLU A 78 10.66 -14.89 -16.08
C GLU A 78 9.58 -15.20 -17.13
N LEU A 79 8.44 -14.52 -16.98
CA LEU A 79 7.36 -14.50 -17.95
C LEU A 79 7.37 -13.16 -18.68
N PRO A 80 6.87 -13.09 -19.93
CA PRO A 80 6.77 -11.81 -20.66
C PRO A 80 6.03 -10.71 -19.88
N ALA A 81 5.03 -11.08 -19.06
CA ALA A 81 4.25 -10.15 -18.24
C ALA A 81 5.03 -9.58 -17.04
N ASP A 82 6.21 -10.11 -16.71
CA ASP A 82 7.07 -9.56 -15.66
C ASP A 82 7.78 -8.28 -16.11
N ARG A 83 7.71 -7.94 -17.40
CA ARG A 83 8.31 -6.71 -17.95
C ARG A 83 7.26 -5.69 -18.37
N ASP A 84 7.67 -4.43 -18.39
CA ASP A 84 6.90 -3.38 -19.06
C ASP A 84 7.26 -3.24 -20.54
N ASP A 85 6.57 -2.30 -21.19
CA ASP A 85 6.71 -1.96 -22.60
C ASP A 85 8.12 -1.39 -22.94
N HIS A 86 8.98 -1.14 -21.93
CA HIS A 86 10.37 -0.68 -22.05
C HIS A 86 11.40 -1.77 -21.70
N ASP A 87 10.99 -3.04 -21.67
CA ASP A 87 11.83 -4.20 -21.29
C ASP A 87 12.41 -4.10 -19.87
N VAL A 88 11.78 -3.37 -18.94
CA VAL A 88 12.22 -3.31 -17.54
C VAL A 88 11.49 -4.37 -16.72
N LEU A 89 12.23 -5.09 -15.87
CA LEU A 89 11.68 -6.13 -14.98
C LEU A 89 10.94 -5.50 -13.79
N TRP A 90 9.77 -6.02 -13.42
CA TRP A 90 8.95 -5.52 -12.32
C TRP A 90 8.89 -6.50 -11.15
N GLN A 91 8.90 -5.95 -9.94
CA GLN A 91 8.76 -6.70 -8.69
C GLN A 91 7.46 -7.51 -8.69
N GLN A 92 7.58 -8.80 -8.41
CA GLN A 92 6.45 -9.71 -8.26
C GLN A 92 5.90 -9.66 -6.83
N VAL A 93 4.64 -9.24 -6.71
CA VAL A 93 3.88 -9.19 -5.46
C VAL A 93 2.53 -9.85 -5.70
N THR A 94 2.07 -10.69 -4.77
CA THR A 94 0.74 -11.30 -4.89
C THR A 94 -0.38 -10.26 -4.77
N ALA A 95 -1.43 -10.40 -5.58
CA ALA A 95 -2.58 -9.50 -5.55
C ALA A 95 -3.68 -10.06 -4.64
N ARG A 96 -3.77 -9.55 -3.42
CA ARG A 96 -4.77 -9.93 -2.40
C ARG A 96 -5.26 -8.68 -1.64
N PRO A 97 -5.78 -7.66 -2.35
CA PRO A 97 -6.21 -6.43 -1.72
C PRO A 97 -7.35 -6.71 -0.73
N GLY A 98 -7.34 -6.01 0.39
CA GLY A 98 -8.34 -6.18 1.45
C GLY A 98 -8.05 -7.32 2.44
N LEU A 99 -7.08 -8.20 2.15
CA LEU A 99 -6.72 -9.30 3.05
C LEU A 99 -5.52 -8.95 3.93
N GLY A 100 -5.70 -9.08 5.25
CA GLY A 100 -4.71 -8.65 6.24
C GLY A 100 -4.85 -7.16 6.60
N LYS A 101 -3.81 -6.59 7.25
CA LYS A 101 -3.77 -5.17 7.57
C LYS A 101 -3.12 -4.37 6.43
N PRO A 102 -3.60 -3.15 6.13
CA PRO A 102 -2.90 -2.28 5.19
C PRO A 102 -1.56 -1.83 5.77
N GLU A 103 -0.52 -1.85 4.95
CA GLU A 103 0.83 -1.45 5.31
C GLU A 103 1.11 -0.04 4.76
N PHE A 104 0.76 1.01 5.50
CA PHE A 104 0.79 2.42 5.03
C PHE A 104 2.15 2.95 4.54
N GLY A 105 3.25 2.23 4.81
CA GLY A 105 4.59 2.54 4.29
C GLY A 105 4.98 1.73 3.04
N LYS A 106 4.13 0.81 2.58
CA LYS A 106 4.38 -0.03 1.40
C LYS A 106 3.35 0.23 0.31
N VAL A 107 3.87 0.31 -0.90
CA VAL A 107 3.09 0.59 -2.11
C VAL A 107 3.13 -0.67 -2.97
N HIS A 108 1.95 -1.14 -3.40
CA HIS A 108 1.86 -2.29 -4.28
C HIS A 108 2.28 -1.91 -5.71
N PRO A 109 3.37 -2.48 -6.26
CA PRO A 109 3.99 -2.01 -7.50
C PRO A 109 3.02 -1.90 -8.68
N TRP A 110 2.21 -2.95 -8.91
CA TRP A 110 1.28 -2.98 -10.03
C TRP A 110 0.10 -2.02 -9.89
N ARG A 111 -0.37 -1.72 -8.66
CA ARG A 111 -1.45 -0.76 -8.44
C ARG A 111 -0.96 0.66 -8.59
N GLN A 112 0.25 0.95 -8.10
CA GLN A 112 0.92 2.23 -8.34
C GLN A 112 1.15 2.45 -9.84
N ARG A 113 1.69 1.45 -10.54
CA ARG A 113 1.93 1.52 -11.98
C ARG A 113 0.65 1.78 -12.75
N ARG A 114 -0.43 1.06 -12.42
CA ARG A 114 -1.75 1.28 -13.00
C ARG A 114 -2.24 2.70 -12.76
N ALA A 115 -2.19 3.18 -11.52
CA ALA A 115 -2.61 4.54 -11.19
C ALA A 115 -1.80 5.61 -11.96
N MET A 116 -0.49 5.39 -12.13
CA MET A 116 0.34 6.25 -12.98
C MET A 116 -0.08 6.19 -14.44
N ARG A 117 -0.21 5.00 -15.04
CA ARG A 117 -0.54 4.87 -16.48
C ARG A 117 -1.91 5.43 -16.82
N GLU A 118 -2.90 5.10 -16.00
CA GLU A 118 -4.32 5.43 -16.24
C GLU A 118 -4.74 6.78 -15.60
N LEU A 119 -3.83 7.49 -14.93
CA LEU A 119 -4.09 8.75 -14.21
C LEU A 119 -5.22 8.59 -13.17
N LEU A 120 -5.15 7.53 -12.38
CA LEU A 120 -6.10 7.26 -11.30
C LEU A 120 -5.63 7.90 -10.00
N CYS A 121 -6.61 8.30 -9.20
CA CYS A 121 -6.42 8.74 -7.83
C CYS A 121 -5.73 7.63 -7.00
N GLN A 122 -4.58 7.95 -6.43
CA GLN A 122 -3.80 7.05 -5.57
C GLN A 122 -4.57 6.53 -4.34
N VAL A 123 -5.65 7.20 -3.95
CA VAL A 123 -6.47 6.86 -2.77
C VAL A 123 -7.67 5.99 -3.13
N CYS A 124 -8.50 6.40 -4.11
CA CYS A 124 -9.77 5.73 -4.37
C CYS A 124 -9.82 4.93 -5.69
N ALA A 125 -8.75 4.96 -6.51
CA ALA A 125 -8.70 4.38 -7.85
C ALA A 125 -9.69 4.98 -8.88
N GLY A 126 -10.48 5.98 -8.50
CA GLY A 126 -11.27 6.77 -9.45
C GLY A 126 -10.37 7.69 -10.30
N PRO A 127 -10.92 8.38 -11.30
CA PRO A 127 -10.16 9.35 -12.08
C PRO A 127 -9.51 10.42 -11.20
N ALA A 128 -8.26 10.77 -11.48
CA ALA A 128 -7.64 11.95 -10.87
C ALA A 128 -8.39 13.22 -11.29
N ASP A 129 -8.29 14.25 -10.45
CA ASP A 129 -8.91 15.53 -10.77
C ASP A 129 -8.17 16.18 -11.94
N ARG A 130 -8.92 16.64 -12.95
CA ARG A 130 -8.38 17.24 -14.16
C ARG A 130 -9.17 18.49 -14.53
N THR A 131 -8.46 19.58 -14.76
CA THR A 131 -9.00 20.85 -15.28
C THR A 131 -8.18 21.31 -16.48
N ARG A 132 -8.52 22.49 -17.03
CA ARG A 132 -7.71 23.15 -18.07
C ARG A 132 -6.26 23.46 -17.63
N ASP A 133 -6.04 23.56 -16.31
CA ASP A 133 -4.73 23.85 -15.74
C ASP A 133 -3.91 22.59 -15.48
N GLY A 134 -4.47 21.40 -15.71
CA GLY A 134 -3.75 20.13 -15.66
C GLY A 134 -4.35 19.10 -14.71
N VAL A 135 -3.59 18.02 -14.49
CA VAL A 135 -3.93 16.94 -13.55
C VAL A 135 -3.44 17.32 -12.15
N LEU A 136 -4.22 16.97 -11.14
CA LEU A 136 -3.92 17.24 -9.74
C LEU A 136 -2.97 16.20 -9.13
N TRP A 137 -1.92 16.72 -8.49
CA TRP A 137 -0.93 15.97 -7.72
C TRP A 137 -0.89 16.54 -6.30
N LEU A 138 -0.75 15.65 -5.31
CA LEU A 138 -0.52 16.04 -3.93
C LEU A 138 0.85 15.51 -3.51
N LEU A 139 1.77 16.44 -3.30
CA LEU A 139 3.18 16.17 -3.06
C LEU A 139 3.53 16.56 -1.64
N ARG A 140 4.58 15.96 -1.10
CA ARG A 140 5.24 16.53 0.08
C ARG A 140 5.93 17.83 -0.32
N ASP A 141 6.02 18.75 0.63
CA ASP A 141 6.64 20.05 0.38
C ASP A 141 8.17 19.93 0.32
N TYR A 142 8.72 20.13 -0.88
CA TYR A 142 10.15 20.15 -1.16
C TYR A 142 10.57 21.45 -1.84
N ARG A 143 9.82 22.55 -1.64
CA ARG A 143 10.15 23.87 -2.22
C ARG A 143 11.55 24.39 -1.82
N GLY A 144 12.12 23.87 -0.73
CA GLY A 144 13.48 24.20 -0.30
C GLY A 144 14.59 23.42 -1.01
N ASP A 145 14.27 22.36 -1.77
CA ASP A 145 15.27 21.47 -2.34
C ASP A 145 15.93 22.08 -3.59
N TRP A 146 15.15 22.75 -4.46
CA TRP A 146 15.69 23.54 -5.59
C TRP A 146 14.73 24.65 -6.07
N PRO A 147 15.23 25.73 -6.70
CA PRO A 147 14.44 26.94 -6.98
C PRO A 147 13.20 26.76 -7.87
N SER A 148 13.23 25.82 -8.82
CA SER A 148 12.15 25.58 -9.77
C SER A 148 11.22 24.44 -9.36
N TRP A 149 11.34 23.91 -8.15
CA TRP A 149 10.48 22.81 -7.70
C TRP A 149 8.99 23.15 -7.89
N PRO A 150 8.13 22.23 -8.39
CA PRO A 150 8.39 20.85 -8.79
C PRO A 150 8.65 20.67 -10.30
N GLU A 151 9.00 21.72 -11.04
CA GLU A 151 9.30 21.61 -12.48
C GLU A 151 10.45 20.63 -12.73
N GLY A 152 10.21 19.68 -13.63
CA GLY A 152 11.17 18.62 -13.99
C GLY A 152 11.29 17.51 -12.95
N MET A 153 10.49 17.51 -11.88
CA MET A 153 10.56 16.49 -10.84
C MET A 153 10.03 15.15 -11.35
N GLY A 154 10.80 14.07 -11.18
CA GLY A 154 10.31 12.70 -11.30
C GLY A 154 9.51 12.28 -10.06
N SER A 155 8.18 12.23 -10.17
CA SER A 155 7.28 11.79 -9.09
C SER A 155 6.97 10.30 -9.19
N VAL A 156 6.98 9.63 -8.02
CA VAL A 156 6.52 8.24 -7.84
C VAL A 156 5.13 8.16 -7.17
N GLU A 157 4.61 9.29 -6.70
CA GLU A 157 3.29 9.44 -6.11
C GLU A 157 2.25 9.64 -7.22
N PRO A 158 1.29 8.73 -7.43
CA PRO A 158 0.30 8.91 -8.49
C PRO A 158 -0.60 10.12 -8.24
N PRO A 159 -1.33 10.60 -9.26
CA PRO A 159 -2.19 11.76 -9.11
C PRO A 159 -3.34 11.49 -8.13
N ILE A 160 -4.11 12.53 -7.79
CA ILE A 160 -5.17 12.46 -6.77
C ILE A 160 -6.44 13.17 -7.25
N CYS A 161 -7.61 12.73 -6.76
CA CYS A 161 -8.87 13.45 -6.97
C CYS A 161 -9.12 14.46 -5.86
N ALA A 162 -9.85 15.54 -6.14
CA ALA A 162 -10.16 16.60 -5.18
C ALA A 162 -10.77 16.07 -3.87
N PRO A 163 -11.77 15.16 -3.87
CA PRO A 163 -12.34 14.61 -2.62
C PRO A 163 -11.31 13.87 -1.74
N CYS A 164 -10.28 13.29 -2.35
CA CYS A 164 -9.26 12.54 -1.61
C CYS A 164 -8.15 13.43 -1.04
N VAL A 165 -7.98 14.68 -1.51
CA VAL A 165 -6.99 15.61 -0.96
C VAL A 165 -7.23 15.84 0.52
N ALA A 166 -8.45 16.22 0.89
CA ALA A 166 -8.85 16.48 2.28
C ALA A 166 -8.57 15.28 3.18
N THR A 167 -8.93 14.09 2.71
CA THR A 167 -8.73 12.84 3.44
C THR A 167 -7.25 12.54 3.64
N SER A 168 -6.43 12.72 2.61
CA SER A 168 -4.98 12.52 2.67
C SER A 168 -4.30 13.50 3.64
N LEU A 169 -4.65 14.78 3.60
CA LEU A 169 -4.10 15.80 4.52
C LEU A 169 -4.46 15.49 5.99
N ARG A 170 -5.68 15.00 6.24
CA ARG A 170 -6.11 14.65 7.60
C ARG A 170 -5.49 13.36 8.12
N ARG A 171 -5.18 12.39 7.26
CA ARG A 171 -4.84 11.02 7.68
C ARG A 171 -3.40 10.61 7.45
N CYS A 172 -2.65 11.31 6.60
CA CYS A 172 -1.27 10.93 6.28
C CYS A 172 -0.28 11.74 7.12
N PRO A 173 0.45 11.11 8.07
CA PRO A 173 1.44 11.81 8.89
C PRO A 173 2.56 12.47 8.08
N ALA A 174 2.90 11.93 6.90
CA ALA A 174 3.93 12.50 6.05
C ALA A 174 3.47 13.81 5.38
N LEU A 175 2.21 13.91 4.99
CA LEU A 175 1.63 15.11 4.38
C LEU A 175 1.30 16.20 5.41
N GLN A 176 0.99 15.81 6.65
CA GLN A 176 0.79 16.75 7.75
C GLN A 176 2.04 17.57 8.10
N ARG A 177 3.24 17.09 7.75
CA ARG A 177 4.50 17.82 7.95
C ARG A 177 4.79 18.85 6.87
N GLY A 178 3.97 18.92 5.83
CA GLY A 178 4.18 19.75 4.66
C GLY A 178 3.68 19.04 3.42
N ALA A 179 2.62 19.61 2.82
CA ALA A 179 2.05 19.13 1.59
C ALA A 179 1.76 20.30 0.66
N VAL A 180 1.95 20.06 -0.63
CA VAL A 180 1.67 21.03 -1.69
C VAL A 180 0.82 20.36 -2.74
N ALA A 181 -0.31 20.99 -3.06
CA ALA A 181 -1.14 20.58 -4.17
C ALA A 181 -0.67 21.30 -5.44
N VAL A 182 -0.51 20.55 -6.53
CA VAL A 182 0.07 21.02 -7.79
C VAL A 182 -0.80 20.55 -8.95
N ARG A 183 -1.03 21.44 -9.91
CA ARG A 183 -1.55 21.09 -11.24
C ARG A 183 -0.39 20.98 -12.21
N ALA A 184 -0.21 19.84 -12.86
CA ALA A 184 0.77 19.66 -13.92
C ALA A 184 0.04 19.51 -15.27
N ARG A 185 0.42 20.31 -16.26
CA ARG A 185 -0.14 20.19 -17.63
C ARG A 185 0.56 19.14 -18.46
N GLU A 186 1.82 18.88 -18.17
CA GLU A 186 2.64 17.89 -18.85
C GLU A 186 3.18 16.93 -17.81
N PHE A 187 3.08 15.62 -18.09
CA PHE A 187 3.41 14.57 -17.13
C PHE A 187 3.86 13.27 -17.82
N PRO A 188 4.85 13.28 -18.73
CA PRO A 188 5.26 12.08 -19.44
C PRO A 188 5.68 10.96 -18.48
N ILE A 189 5.42 9.70 -18.87
CA ILE A 189 6.05 8.55 -18.22
C ILE A 189 7.54 8.64 -18.54
N ALA A 190 8.37 8.81 -17.51
CA ALA A 190 9.77 9.18 -17.68
C ALA A 190 10.74 8.05 -17.29
N GLY A 191 10.34 7.16 -16.40
CA GLY A 191 11.24 6.13 -15.88
C GLY A 191 10.63 5.30 -14.77
N VAL A 192 11.49 4.67 -13.99
CA VAL A 192 11.11 3.76 -12.91
C VAL A 192 11.96 3.98 -11.66
N ARG A 193 11.37 3.65 -10.51
CA ARG A 193 12.07 3.50 -9.24
C ARG A 193 12.07 2.04 -8.83
N GLY A 194 13.19 1.55 -8.33
CA GLY A 194 13.27 0.17 -7.85
C GLY A 194 14.66 -0.18 -7.31
N THR A 195 14.91 -1.48 -7.20
CA THR A 195 16.22 -2.00 -6.80
C THR A 195 17.08 -2.14 -8.05
N LEU A 196 18.19 -1.40 -8.08
CA LEU A 196 19.20 -1.47 -9.11
C LEU A 196 20.20 -2.57 -8.77
N TYR A 197 20.46 -3.43 -9.75
CA TYR A 197 21.45 -4.48 -9.68
C TYR A 197 22.66 -4.15 -10.55
N ARG A 198 23.69 -4.96 -10.40
CA ARG A 198 24.83 -5.04 -11.31
C ARG A 198 25.22 -6.49 -11.51
N GLN A 199 26.12 -6.73 -12.45
CA GLN A 199 26.73 -8.03 -12.58
C GLN A 199 27.47 -8.42 -11.29
N GLY A 200 27.17 -9.62 -10.79
CA GLY A 200 27.90 -10.27 -9.71
C GLY A 200 28.51 -11.59 -10.19
N VAL A 201 29.24 -12.27 -9.30
CA VAL A 201 30.03 -13.47 -9.65
C VAL A 201 29.12 -14.69 -9.88
N LEU A 202 28.13 -14.90 -9.02
CA LEU A 202 27.22 -16.06 -9.07
C LEU A 202 25.76 -15.69 -9.37
N ALA A 203 25.39 -14.44 -9.06
CA ALA A 203 24.06 -13.89 -9.24
C ALA A 203 24.16 -12.36 -9.34
N PRO A 204 23.11 -11.67 -9.82
CA PRO A 204 23.05 -10.21 -9.76
C PRO A 204 23.30 -9.70 -8.34
N ALA A 205 24.17 -8.70 -8.20
CA ALA A 205 24.47 -8.07 -6.92
C ALA A 205 23.66 -6.79 -6.78
N VAL A 206 23.06 -6.57 -5.61
CA VAL A 206 22.32 -5.33 -5.29
C VAL A 206 23.29 -4.16 -5.25
N LEU A 207 22.96 -3.08 -5.96
CA LEU A 207 23.66 -1.80 -5.87
C LEU A 207 22.93 -0.83 -4.92
N GLY A 208 21.60 -0.89 -4.90
CA GLY A 208 20.77 -0.08 -4.01
C GLY A 208 19.42 0.25 -4.64
N VAL A 209 18.69 1.19 -4.04
CA VAL A 209 17.47 1.75 -4.62
C VAL A 209 17.84 2.96 -5.48
N ALA A 210 17.31 3.03 -6.69
CA ALA A 210 17.55 4.13 -7.62
C ALA A 210 16.28 4.54 -8.37
N ASN A 211 16.30 5.77 -8.88
CA ASN A 211 15.37 6.28 -9.87
C ASN A 211 16.15 6.39 -11.19
N LEU A 212 15.70 5.72 -12.25
CA LEU A 212 16.32 5.81 -13.56
C LEU A 212 15.29 6.20 -14.62
N PRO A 213 15.62 7.13 -15.53
CA PRO A 213 14.82 7.35 -16.72
C PRO A 213 14.95 6.12 -17.66
N TYR A 214 13.97 5.95 -18.54
CA TYR A 214 13.94 4.79 -19.44
C TYR A 214 15.03 4.78 -20.51
N ASP A 215 15.63 5.94 -20.81
CA ASP A 215 16.76 6.06 -21.74
C ASP A 215 18.12 5.78 -21.09
N ASP A 216 18.18 5.60 -19.77
CA ASP A 216 19.40 5.20 -19.09
C ASP A 216 19.73 3.73 -19.41
N PRO A 217 20.91 3.42 -19.96
CA PRO A 217 21.28 2.06 -20.31
C PRO A 217 21.30 1.10 -19.12
N ASN A 218 21.45 1.59 -17.89
CA ASN A 218 21.43 0.79 -16.67
C ASN A 218 20.01 0.37 -16.26
N VAL A 219 18.96 0.91 -16.88
CA VAL A 219 17.57 0.52 -16.58
C VAL A 219 17.33 -0.98 -16.80
N ARG A 220 18.09 -1.63 -17.69
CA ARG A 220 18.06 -3.10 -17.89
C ARG A 220 18.47 -3.91 -16.66
N TRP A 221 19.11 -3.27 -15.68
CA TRP A 221 19.49 -3.87 -14.39
C TRP A 221 18.52 -3.53 -13.26
N MET A 222 17.40 -2.87 -13.56
CA MET A 222 16.39 -2.48 -12.59
C MET A 222 15.39 -3.61 -12.37
N VAL A 223 15.07 -3.86 -11.10
CA VAL A 223 13.80 -4.49 -10.70
C VAL A 223 12.90 -3.38 -10.18
N ALA A 224 11.97 -2.93 -11.02
CA ALA A 224 11.10 -1.79 -10.78
C ALA A 224 10.02 -2.10 -9.73
N ALA A 225 9.77 -1.14 -8.85
CA ALA A 225 8.72 -1.19 -7.84
C ALA A 225 7.73 -0.01 -7.96
N ALA A 226 8.07 1.02 -8.74
CA ALA A 226 7.17 2.14 -9.03
C ALA A 226 7.49 2.78 -10.38
N GLN A 227 6.44 3.28 -11.05
CA GLN A 227 6.53 4.09 -12.25
C GLN A 227 6.79 5.55 -11.88
N ILE A 228 7.65 6.23 -12.63
CA ILE A 228 7.91 7.66 -12.52
C ILE A 228 7.21 8.42 -13.64
N ARG A 229 6.56 9.53 -13.29
CA ARG A 229 6.19 10.59 -14.24
C ARG A 229 6.95 11.86 -13.91
N GLU A 230 7.41 12.56 -14.94
CA GLU A 230 8.06 13.85 -14.77
C GLU A 230 7.01 14.97 -14.79
N LEU A 231 6.94 15.82 -13.77
CA LEU A 231 5.95 16.89 -13.70
C LEU A 231 6.49 18.17 -14.36
N ARG A 232 5.71 18.73 -15.28
CA ARG A 232 6.07 19.94 -16.04
C ARG A 232 4.89 20.90 -16.17
N ARG A 233 5.22 22.19 -16.31
CA ARG A 233 4.28 23.31 -16.41
C ARG A 233 3.29 23.31 -15.25
N CYS A 234 3.87 23.18 -14.08
CA CYS A 234 3.27 23.08 -12.78
C CYS A 234 2.68 24.43 -12.34
N THR A 235 1.60 24.37 -11.59
CA THR A 235 1.00 25.52 -10.93
C THR A 235 0.57 25.11 -9.53
N PHE A 236 0.99 25.88 -8.54
CA PHE A 236 0.60 25.65 -7.15
C PHE A 236 -0.87 26.01 -6.95
N ILE A 237 -1.57 25.19 -6.18
CA ILE A 237 -2.93 25.49 -5.72
C ILE A 237 -2.97 25.40 -4.21
N SER A 238 -3.80 26.23 -3.58
CA SER A 238 -3.98 26.14 -2.13
C SER A 238 -4.60 24.78 -1.78
N ALA A 239 -3.96 24.08 -0.85
CA ALA A 239 -4.48 22.85 -0.28
C ALA A 239 -5.72 23.10 0.61
N GLU A 240 -5.88 24.32 1.11
CA GLU A 240 -7.00 24.73 2.00
C GLU A 240 -8.34 24.70 1.26
N GLY A 241 -8.35 25.02 -0.04
CA GLY A 241 -9.55 24.95 -0.88
C GLY A 241 -10.13 23.54 -1.07
N PHE A 242 -9.47 22.51 -0.52
CA PHE A 242 -9.98 21.14 -0.47
C PHE A 242 -10.44 20.70 0.92
N LEU A 243 -10.31 21.55 1.94
CA LEU A 243 -10.67 21.23 3.32
C LEU A 243 -12.11 21.61 3.70
N GLU A 244 -12.79 22.37 2.84
CA GLU A 244 -14.22 22.70 2.90
C GLU A 244 -15.10 21.48 2.55
#